data_AF-A0AA89BPD3-F1
#
_entry.id   AF-A0AA89BPD3-F1
#
_cell.length_a   1.000
_cell.length_b   1.000
_cell.length_c   1.000
_cell.angle_alpha   90.00
_cell.angle_beta   90.00
_cell.angle_gamma   90.00
#
_symmetry.space_group_name_H-M   'P 1'
#
loop_
_entity.id
_entity.type
_entity.pdbx_description
1 polymer ?
#
loop_
_entity_poly.entity_id
_entity_poly.type
_entity_poly.pdbx_seq_one_letter_code
_entity_poly.pdbx_strand_id
1 'polypeptide(L)'
;MVNLTTLEWSHLLRGERLPLILVTSVLFAIGFVGNFAVVLVYRLRLKITDGRFFIPFLAIADLCATTVTSSFVLLMDYTEALFPSDLLCKVLQFLNWSTSQCSIFLLFAIAVHRYFSVCRPLDMRFTRNWQKAAIVVTVVLAYSIGSPLLLFSGRVTLHINYKGSNVTGDVCTFNPGHVKLGEVIYYRILFIGNILLLGVMTALYIPIGKVIFQRSKGAKQSTSTAKEAKPQITESNESGQSTDSIKLSIDLTKDIGPLPTEKNSEPNPKNNDSTPGKQKRNIYYIIGFEKKVVCL
;
A
#
# COMPACT_ATOMS: atom_id res chain seq x y z
N MET A 1 46.70 -13.33 -7.92
CA MET A 1 46.64 -14.42 -8.91
C MET A 1 45.61 -15.41 -8.37
N VAL A 2 44.50 -15.62 -9.08
CA VAL A 2 43.44 -16.55 -8.63
C VAL A 2 43.86 -17.96 -9.04
N ASN A 3 43.84 -18.91 -8.10
CA ASN A 3 44.25 -20.29 -8.37
C ASN A 3 43.13 -21.07 -9.07
N LEU A 4 43.47 -22.08 -9.87
CA LEU A 4 42.50 -22.94 -10.58
C LEU A 4 41.48 -23.57 -9.61
N THR A 5 41.95 -23.98 -8.43
CA THR A 5 41.12 -24.53 -7.34
C THR A 5 40.11 -23.52 -6.79
N THR A 6 40.43 -22.23 -6.78
CA THR A 6 39.50 -21.15 -6.40
C THR A 6 38.39 -20.98 -7.43
N LEU A 7 38.73 -21.10 -8.72
CA LEU A 7 37.74 -21.03 -9.80
C LEU A 7 36.81 -22.24 -9.78
N GLU A 8 37.34 -23.46 -9.60
CA GLU A 8 36.51 -24.67 -9.44
C GLU A 8 35.54 -24.55 -8.25
N TRP A 9 36.01 -24.02 -7.12
CA TRP A 9 35.18 -23.82 -5.95
C TRP A 9 34.02 -22.84 -6.22
N SER A 10 34.28 -21.74 -6.93
CA SER A 10 33.22 -20.81 -7.35
C SER A 10 32.26 -21.44 -8.38
N HIS A 11 32.73 -22.27 -9.32
CA HIS A 11 31.81 -22.92 -10.25
C HIS A 11 30.85 -23.91 -9.56
N LEU A 12 31.33 -24.62 -8.54
CA LEU A 12 30.52 -25.54 -7.74
C LEU A 12 29.41 -24.79 -6.98
N LEU A 13 29.79 -23.72 -6.27
CA LEU A 13 28.88 -22.89 -5.49
C LEU A 13 27.78 -22.27 -6.36
N ARG A 14 28.11 -21.84 -7.59
CA ARG A 14 27.11 -21.35 -8.56
C ARG A 14 26.05 -22.39 -8.90
N GLY A 15 26.47 -23.64 -9.10
CA GLY A 15 25.57 -24.74 -9.44
C GLY A 15 24.54 -24.99 -8.34
N GLU A 16 24.95 -24.92 -7.07
CA GLU A 16 24.06 -25.09 -5.92
C GLU A 16 23.04 -23.94 -5.77
N ARG A 17 23.41 -22.72 -6.16
CA ARG A 17 22.55 -21.54 -6.05
C ARG A 17 21.69 -21.26 -7.28
N LEU A 18 21.81 -22.06 -8.34
CA LEU A 18 21.00 -21.91 -9.55
C LEU A 18 19.48 -21.77 -9.26
N PRO A 19 18.87 -22.55 -8.35
CA PRO A 19 17.45 -22.39 -8.03
C PRO A 19 17.12 -21.02 -7.44
N LEU A 20 18.00 -20.47 -6.58
CA LEU A 20 17.82 -19.16 -5.96
C LEU A 20 17.91 -18.03 -7.00
N ILE A 21 18.84 -18.13 -7.94
CA ILE A 21 19.00 -17.18 -9.05
C ILE A 21 17.74 -17.16 -9.91
N LEU A 22 17.20 -18.34 -10.26
CA LEU A 22 15.97 -18.46 -11.05
C LEU A 22 14.77 -17.85 -10.32
N VAL A 23 14.57 -18.20 -9.05
CA VAL A 23 13.47 -17.66 -8.24
C VAL A 23 13.59 -16.14 -8.10
N THR A 24 14.78 -15.63 -7.79
CA THR A 24 15.04 -14.19 -7.67
C THR A 24 14.74 -13.45 -8.97
N SER A 25 15.10 -14.04 -10.12
CA SER A 25 14.83 -13.46 -11.45
C SER A 25 13.34 -13.40 -11.77
N VAL A 26 12.58 -14.43 -11.41
CA VAL A 26 11.11 -14.44 -11.58
C VAL A 26 10.44 -13.43 -10.66
N LEU A 27 10.83 -13.38 -9.38
CA LEU A 27 10.31 -12.39 -8.43
C LEU A 27 10.63 -10.95 -8.85
N PHE A 28 11.82 -10.72 -9.38
CA PHE A 28 12.21 -9.44 -9.97
C PHE A 28 11.27 -9.07 -11.11
N ALA A 29 11.07 -9.96 -12.08
CA ALA A 29 10.21 -9.69 -13.23
C ALA A 29 8.77 -9.35 -12.81
N ILE A 30 8.19 -10.15 -11.91
CA ILE A 30 6.83 -9.92 -11.39
C ILE A 30 6.75 -8.59 -10.64
N GLY A 31 7.66 -8.35 -9.69
CA GLY A 31 7.68 -7.15 -8.87
C GLY A 31 7.93 -5.89 -9.70
N PHE A 32 8.85 -5.95 -10.67
CA PHE A 32 9.15 -4.82 -11.54
C PHE A 32 7.97 -4.49 -12.45
N VAL A 33 7.46 -5.47 -13.21
CA VAL A 33 6.34 -5.25 -14.14
C VAL A 33 5.09 -4.80 -13.40
N GLY A 34 4.75 -5.44 -12.27
CA GLY A 34 3.58 -5.11 -11.47
C GLY A 34 3.61 -3.68 -10.93
N ASN A 35 4.70 -3.31 -10.26
CA ASN A 35 4.80 -1.96 -9.69
C ASN A 35 4.98 -0.88 -10.77
N PHE A 36 5.68 -1.19 -11.88
CA PHE A 36 5.80 -0.27 -13.01
C PHE A 36 4.44 0.02 -13.65
N ALA A 37 3.61 -1.02 -13.84
CA ALA A 37 2.25 -0.86 -14.35
C ALA A 37 1.40 0.05 -13.44
N VAL A 38 1.52 -0.10 -12.11
CA VAL A 38 0.83 0.80 -11.15
C VAL A 38 1.27 2.25 -11.35
N VAL A 39 2.59 2.51 -11.42
CA VAL A 39 3.10 3.87 -11.66
C VAL A 39 2.58 4.44 -12.99
N LEU A 40 2.60 3.64 -14.07
CA LEU A 40 2.14 4.04 -15.39
C LEU A 40 0.65 4.38 -15.41
N VAL A 41 -0.20 3.55 -14.81
CA VAL A 41 -1.65 3.77 -14.73
C VAL A 41 -1.96 5.02 -13.91
N TYR A 42 -1.23 5.26 -12.82
CA TYR A 42 -1.40 6.48 -12.01
C TYR A 42 -0.94 7.74 -12.74
N ARG A 43 0.09 7.65 -13.58
CA ARG A 43 0.56 8.78 -14.40
C ARG A 43 -0.41 9.12 -15.52
N LEU A 44 -0.99 8.11 -16.18
CA LEU A 44 -1.75 8.31 -17.41
C LEU A 44 -3.27 8.40 -17.22
N ARG A 45 -3.83 7.71 -16.22
CA ARG A 45 -5.27 7.41 -16.18
C ARG A 45 -5.97 7.73 -14.86
N LEU A 46 -5.26 7.77 -13.73
CA LEU A 46 -5.89 7.93 -12.41
C LEU A 46 -5.59 9.28 -11.77
N LYS A 47 -6.64 9.95 -11.30
CA LYS A 47 -6.52 11.13 -10.43
C LYS A 47 -6.19 10.69 -9.00
N ILE A 48 -5.25 11.38 -8.37
CA ILE A 48 -4.87 11.14 -6.97
C ILE A 48 -5.98 11.67 -6.05
N THR A 49 -6.51 10.82 -5.19
CA THR A 49 -7.46 11.16 -4.12
C THR A 49 -6.84 10.85 -2.75
N ASP A 50 -7.37 11.41 -1.67
CA ASP A 50 -6.81 11.25 -0.32
C ASP A 50 -6.68 9.76 0.07
N GLY A 51 -7.68 8.95 -0.27
CA GLY A 51 -7.65 7.51 -0.02
C GLY A 51 -6.66 6.73 -0.90
N ARG A 52 -6.14 7.31 -1.99
CA ARG A 52 -5.23 6.62 -2.92
C ARG A 52 -3.87 7.32 -3.04
N PHE A 53 -3.61 8.29 -2.17
CA PHE A 53 -2.45 9.16 -2.23
C PHE A 53 -1.12 8.39 -2.12
N PHE A 54 -1.05 7.39 -1.24
CA PHE A 54 0.18 6.63 -0.99
C PHE A 54 0.50 5.59 -2.07
N ILE A 55 -0.46 5.16 -2.90
CA ILE A 55 -0.29 4.06 -3.87
C ILE A 55 0.85 4.30 -4.87
N PRO A 56 0.95 5.45 -5.56
CA PRO A 56 2.07 5.69 -6.48
C PRO A 56 3.43 5.75 -5.77
N PHE A 57 3.49 6.26 -4.54
CA PHE A 57 4.74 6.31 -3.77
C PHE A 57 5.18 4.92 -3.30
N LEU A 58 4.23 4.09 -2.88
CA LEU A 58 4.47 2.69 -2.55
C LEU A 58 5.02 1.94 -3.77
N ALA A 59 4.39 2.11 -4.94
CA ALA A 59 4.87 1.47 -6.18
C ALA A 59 6.29 1.91 -6.58
N ILE A 60 6.64 3.19 -6.38
CA ILE A 60 8.02 3.66 -6.58
C ILE A 60 8.98 3.03 -5.56
N ALA A 61 8.60 2.98 -4.29
CA ALA A 61 9.43 2.37 -3.25
C ALA A 61 9.66 0.87 -3.53
N ASP A 62 8.62 0.13 -3.95
CA ASP A 62 8.70 -1.28 -4.27
C ASP A 62 9.50 -1.55 -5.55
N LEU A 63 9.45 -0.65 -6.56
CA LEU A 63 10.34 -0.71 -7.72
C LEU A 63 11.81 -0.56 -7.31
N CYS A 64 12.11 0.43 -6.46
CA CYS A 64 13.45 0.66 -5.94
C CYS A 64 13.93 -0.54 -5.14
N ALA A 65 13.12 -1.01 -4.17
CA ALA A 65 13.45 -2.15 -3.33
C ALA A 65 13.67 -3.41 -4.17
N THR A 66 12.73 -3.76 -5.05
CA THR A 66 12.85 -4.95 -5.90
C THR A 66 14.09 -4.89 -6.78
N THR A 67 14.38 -3.74 -7.39
CA THR A 67 15.58 -3.58 -8.25
C THR A 67 16.87 -3.70 -7.46
N VAL A 68 16.97 -3.03 -6.31
CA VAL A 68 18.17 -3.06 -5.46
C VAL A 68 18.37 -4.45 -4.87
N THR A 69 17.32 -5.06 -4.31
CA THR A 69 17.39 -6.39 -3.69
C THR A 69 17.76 -7.45 -4.72
N SER A 70 17.11 -7.49 -5.88
CA SER A 70 17.44 -8.47 -6.91
C SER A 70 18.85 -8.26 -7.47
N SER A 71 19.27 -7.01 -7.71
CA SER A 71 20.64 -6.73 -8.15
C SER A 71 21.67 -7.17 -7.12
N PHE A 72 21.41 -6.93 -5.84
CA PHE A 72 22.28 -7.33 -4.74
C PHE A 72 22.37 -8.85 -4.61
N VAL A 73 21.24 -9.56 -4.58
CA VAL A 73 21.19 -11.02 -4.47
C VAL A 73 21.87 -11.67 -5.67
N LEU A 74 21.55 -11.24 -6.89
CA LEU A 74 22.21 -11.75 -8.09
C LEU A 74 23.71 -11.50 -8.06
N LEU A 75 24.16 -10.30 -7.67
CA LEU A 75 25.59 -10.02 -7.55
C LEU A 75 26.26 -10.94 -6.53
N MET A 76 25.64 -11.19 -5.37
CA MET A 76 26.16 -12.13 -4.36
C MET A 76 26.25 -13.56 -4.89
N ASP A 77 25.22 -14.00 -5.61
CA ASP A 77 25.15 -15.36 -6.14
C ASP A 77 26.02 -15.57 -7.37
N TYR A 78 26.35 -14.52 -8.13
CA TYR A 78 27.30 -14.60 -9.24
C TYR A 78 28.76 -14.46 -8.78
N THR A 79 29.05 -13.55 -7.85
CA THR A 79 30.44 -13.27 -7.45
C THR A 79 30.95 -14.24 -6.41
N GLU A 80 30.08 -14.75 -5.54
CA GLU A 80 30.34 -15.83 -4.57
C GLU A 80 31.63 -15.63 -3.77
N ALA A 81 32.74 -16.18 -4.26
CA ALA A 81 34.09 -16.18 -3.71
C ALA A 81 34.96 -14.98 -4.12
N LEU A 82 34.49 -14.12 -5.02
CA LEU A 82 35.26 -13.09 -5.69
C LEU A 82 34.50 -11.75 -5.68
N PHE A 83 33.99 -11.36 -4.51
CA PHE A 83 33.24 -10.10 -4.40
C PHE A 83 34.14 -8.90 -4.77
N PRO A 84 33.72 -8.02 -5.70
CA PRO A 84 34.65 -7.13 -6.39
C PRO A 84 35.18 -5.97 -5.53
N SER A 85 34.39 -5.44 -4.59
CA SER A 85 34.73 -4.21 -3.84
C SER A 85 34.07 -4.12 -2.47
N ASP A 86 34.81 -3.65 -1.46
CA ASP A 86 34.28 -3.40 -0.10
C ASP A 86 33.27 -2.25 -0.08
N LEU A 87 33.55 -1.15 -0.78
CA LEU A 87 32.63 -0.01 -0.87
C LEU A 87 31.30 -0.44 -1.52
N LEU A 88 31.37 -1.26 -2.57
CA LEU A 88 30.17 -1.77 -3.24
C LEU A 88 29.35 -2.66 -2.29
N CYS A 89 30.01 -3.51 -1.50
CA CYS A 89 29.36 -4.34 -0.48
C CYS A 89 28.58 -3.49 0.52
N LYS A 90 29.24 -2.47 1.10
CA LYS A 90 28.65 -1.55 2.07
C LYS A 90 27.45 -0.79 1.53
N VAL A 91 27.61 -0.18 0.36
CA VAL A 91 26.56 0.62 -0.28
C VAL A 91 25.37 -0.25 -0.64
N LEU A 92 25.59 -1.43 -1.25
CA LEU A 92 24.48 -2.28 -1.65
C LEU A 92 23.73 -2.86 -0.45
N GLN A 93 24.43 -3.28 0.62
CA GLN A 93 23.77 -3.74 1.84
C GLN A 93 22.92 -2.63 2.47
N PHE A 94 23.47 -1.43 2.59
CA PHE A 94 22.77 -0.26 3.09
C PHE A 94 21.52 0.06 2.27
N LEU A 95 21.66 0.12 0.94
CA LEU A 95 20.54 0.43 0.05
C LEU A 95 19.48 -0.67 0.12
N ASN A 96 19.87 -1.93 0.01
CA ASN A 96 18.97 -3.09 0.08
C ASN A 96 18.11 -3.08 1.35
N TRP A 97 18.76 -2.86 2.50
CA TRP A 97 18.05 -2.77 3.77
C TRP A 97 17.15 -1.53 3.82
N SER A 98 17.67 -0.36 3.48
CA SER A 98 16.94 0.92 3.61
C SER A 98 15.74 1.03 2.67
N THR A 99 15.86 0.58 1.42
CA THR A 99 14.74 0.57 0.47
C THR A 99 13.64 -0.39 0.91
N SER A 100 14.02 -1.57 1.40
CA SER A 100 13.07 -2.55 1.93
C SER A 100 12.32 -1.99 3.14
N GLN A 101 13.02 -1.34 4.07
CA GLN A 101 12.41 -0.71 5.24
C GLN A 101 11.52 0.49 4.89
N CYS A 102 11.90 1.26 3.86
CA CYS A 102 11.07 2.34 3.35
C CYS A 102 9.69 1.82 2.91
N SER A 103 9.63 0.71 2.18
CA SER A 103 8.35 0.08 1.79
C SER A 103 7.53 -0.35 3.00
N ILE A 104 8.15 -0.98 4.01
CA ILE A 104 7.45 -1.44 5.21
C ILE A 104 6.89 -0.26 6.02
N PHE A 105 7.69 0.79 6.22
CA PHE A 105 7.22 2.00 6.91
C PHE A 105 6.14 2.73 6.11
N LEU A 106 6.14 2.69 4.78
CA LEU A 106 5.07 3.25 3.96
C LEU A 106 3.78 2.44 4.15
N LEU A 107 3.86 1.11 4.18
CA LEU A 107 2.73 0.24 4.50
C LEU A 107 2.18 0.55 5.90
N PHE A 108 3.05 0.80 6.88
CA PHE A 108 2.64 1.24 8.21
C PHE A 108 1.91 2.58 8.20
N ALA A 109 2.44 3.59 7.52
CA ALA A 109 1.77 4.87 7.36
C ALA A 109 0.39 4.71 6.68
N ILE A 110 0.28 3.81 5.69
CA ILE A 110 -1.00 3.47 5.05
C ILE A 110 -1.95 2.82 6.05
N ALA A 111 -1.49 1.84 6.84
CA ALA A 111 -2.31 1.17 7.83
C ALA A 111 -2.85 2.15 8.88
N VAL A 112 -2.02 3.04 9.40
CA VAL A 112 -2.41 4.12 10.31
C VAL A 112 -3.44 5.04 9.64
N HIS A 113 -3.14 5.52 8.43
CA HIS A 113 -4.06 6.39 7.68
C HIS A 113 -5.44 5.74 7.50
N ARG A 114 -5.46 4.45 7.15
CA ARG A 114 -6.69 3.66 6.99
C ARG A 114 -7.41 3.43 8.29
N TYR A 115 -6.70 3.13 9.37
CA TYR A 115 -7.28 2.90 10.69
C TYR A 115 -8.11 4.11 11.12
N PHE A 116 -7.54 5.32 11.14
CA PHE A 116 -8.31 6.51 11.55
C PHE A 116 -9.41 6.87 10.53
N SER A 117 -9.15 6.75 9.23
CA SER A 117 -10.18 7.06 8.20
C SER A 117 -11.41 6.14 8.29
N VAL A 118 -11.23 4.89 8.71
CA VAL A 118 -12.29 3.87 8.75
C VAL A 118 -12.92 3.77 10.14
N CYS A 119 -12.11 3.73 11.19
CA CYS A 119 -12.54 3.51 12.57
C CYS A 119 -12.88 4.79 13.34
N ARG A 120 -12.33 5.95 12.93
CA ARG A 120 -12.54 7.25 13.59
C ARG A 120 -12.82 8.37 12.58
N PRO A 121 -13.88 8.26 11.76
CA PRO A 121 -14.16 9.23 10.70
C PRO A 121 -14.50 10.65 11.21
N LEU A 122 -14.89 10.78 12.48
CA LEU A 122 -15.28 12.05 13.11
C LEU A 122 -14.16 12.72 13.92
N ASP A 123 -13.12 11.98 14.32
CA ASP A 123 -12.09 12.50 15.23
C ASP A 123 -10.90 13.13 14.48
N MET A 124 -10.52 12.63 13.29
CA MET A 124 -9.35 13.12 12.56
C MET A 124 -9.52 12.96 11.04
N ARG A 125 -9.50 14.09 10.32
CA ARG A 125 -9.28 14.13 8.87
C ARG A 125 -7.81 14.40 8.60
N PHE A 126 -7.08 13.42 8.09
CA PHE A 126 -5.70 13.64 7.68
C PHE A 126 -5.66 14.61 6.50
N THR A 127 -4.93 15.70 6.67
CA THR A 127 -4.71 16.67 5.60
C THR A 127 -3.70 16.11 4.59
N ARG A 128 -3.71 16.65 3.37
CA ARG A 128 -2.71 16.29 2.35
C ARG A 128 -1.28 16.62 2.79
N ASN A 129 -1.11 17.61 3.67
CA ASN A 129 0.17 17.95 4.26
C ASN A 129 0.67 16.84 5.20
N TRP A 130 -0.23 16.25 6.01
CA TRP A 130 0.12 15.09 6.83
C TRP A 130 0.58 13.91 5.97
N GLN A 131 -0.11 13.63 4.86
CA GLN A 131 0.27 12.51 3.99
C GLN A 131 1.64 12.71 3.33
N LYS A 132 1.93 13.93 2.87
CA LYS A 132 3.27 14.30 2.35
C LYS A 132 4.34 14.17 3.43
N ALA A 133 4.07 14.68 4.63
CA ALA A 133 4.98 14.57 5.76
C ALA A 133 5.25 13.11 6.13
N ALA A 134 4.23 12.25 6.14
CA ALA A 134 4.37 10.83 6.42
C ALA A 134 5.33 10.14 5.44
N ILE A 135 5.24 10.43 4.13
CA ILE A 135 6.18 9.90 3.14
C ILE A 135 7.61 10.33 3.43
N VAL A 136 7.83 11.63 3.67
CA VAL A 136 9.17 12.18 3.95
C VAL A 136 9.74 11.55 5.23
N VAL A 137 8.94 11.50 6.30
CA VAL A 137 9.33 10.90 7.57
C VAL A 137 9.70 9.43 7.40
N THR A 138 8.90 8.66 6.67
CA THR A 138 9.20 7.26 6.37
C THR A 138 10.55 7.10 5.66
N VAL A 139 10.81 7.89 4.61
CA VAL A 139 12.08 7.83 3.88
C VAL A 139 13.24 8.20 4.79
N VAL A 140 13.14 9.32 5.51
CA VAL A 140 14.21 9.79 6.41
C VAL A 140 14.49 8.75 7.49
N LEU A 141 13.46 8.17 8.11
CA LEU A 141 13.62 7.15 9.15
C LEU A 141 14.29 5.90 8.60
N ALA A 142 13.86 5.38 7.44
CA ALA A 142 14.44 4.19 6.84
C ALA A 142 15.95 4.35 6.57
N TYR A 143 16.34 5.45 5.92
CA TYR A 143 17.74 5.69 5.59
C TYR A 143 18.59 6.05 6.82
N SER A 144 18.02 6.75 7.81
CA SER A 144 18.73 7.10 9.05
C SER A 144 19.03 5.87 9.89
N ILE A 145 18.03 5.01 10.10
CA ILE A 145 18.20 3.76 10.87
C ILE A 145 19.17 2.82 10.13
N GLY A 146 19.17 2.83 8.80
CA GLY A 146 20.05 2.00 7.98
C GLY A 146 21.50 2.50 7.92
N SER A 147 21.76 3.78 8.19
CA SER A 147 23.09 4.38 8.01
C SER A 147 24.25 3.63 8.68
N PRO A 148 24.11 3.01 9.88
CA PRO A 148 25.18 2.25 10.49
C PRO A 148 25.61 1.01 9.69
N LEU A 149 24.77 0.48 8.77
CA LEU A 149 25.18 -0.61 7.88
C LEU A 149 26.38 -0.20 7.02
N LEU A 150 26.52 1.06 6.65
CA LEU A 150 27.69 1.53 5.87
C LEU A 150 29.00 1.35 6.64
N LEU A 151 28.95 1.28 7.97
CA LEU A 151 30.09 1.09 8.84
C LEU A 151 30.26 -0.37 9.28
N PHE A 152 29.15 -1.05 9.56
CA PHE A 152 29.14 -2.40 10.15
C PHE A 152 29.12 -3.53 9.13
N SER A 153 28.82 -3.25 7.87
CA SER A 153 28.96 -4.24 6.79
C SER A 153 30.30 -4.11 6.07
N GLY A 154 30.73 -5.17 5.38
CA GLY A 154 31.97 -5.11 4.61
C GLY A 154 32.35 -6.41 3.93
N ARG A 155 33.41 -6.34 3.14
CA ARG A 155 34.06 -7.48 2.50
C ARG A 155 35.00 -8.17 3.51
N VAL A 156 34.93 -9.49 3.57
CA VAL A 156 35.87 -10.33 4.33
C VAL A 156 36.51 -11.35 3.40
N THR A 157 37.81 -11.53 3.58
CA THR A 157 38.54 -12.64 2.99
C THR A 157 38.45 -13.85 3.93
N LEU A 158 37.77 -14.89 3.46
CA LEU A 158 37.69 -16.19 4.10
C LEU A 158 38.83 -17.08 3.62
N HIS A 159 39.47 -17.77 4.56
CA HIS A 159 40.43 -18.83 4.26
C HIS A 159 39.78 -20.17 4.54
N ILE A 160 39.59 -20.97 3.50
CA ILE A 160 38.95 -22.29 3.59
C ILE A 160 39.89 -23.36 3.03
N ASN A 161 39.78 -24.58 3.56
CA ASN A 161 40.44 -25.73 2.95
C ASN A 161 39.44 -26.43 2.02
N TYR A 162 39.70 -26.40 0.72
CA TYR A 162 38.89 -27.06 -0.30
C TYR A 162 39.74 -28.11 -1.02
N LYS A 163 39.30 -29.38 -0.99
CA LYS A 163 40.02 -30.53 -1.55
C LYS A 163 41.51 -30.58 -1.14
N GLY A 164 41.81 -30.30 0.14
CA GLY A 164 43.17 -30.30 0.67
C GLY A 164 44.00 -29.07 0.31
N SER A 165 43.49 -28.16 -0.51
CA SER A 165 44.15 -26.89 -0.87
C SER A 165 43.59 -25.73 -0.05
N ASN A 166 44.46 -24.85 0.44
CA ASN A 166 44.03 -23.60 1.08
C ASN A 166 43.60 -22.60 0.01
N VAL A 167 42.32 -22.27 0.00
CA VAL A 167 41.68 -21.34 -0.93
C VAL A 167 41.24 -20.09 -0.17
N THR A 168 41.47 -18.93 -0.79
CA THR A 168 40.99 -17.65 -0.30
C THR A 168 39.76 -17.22 -1.11
N GLY A 169 38.68 -16.86 -0.42
CA GLY A 169 37.46 -16.34 -1.03
C GLY A 169 37.07 -15.01 -0.39
N ASP A 170 36.74 -14.03 -1.21
CA ASP A 170 36.25 -12.73 -0.79
C ASP A 170 34.73 -12.69 -0.86
N VAL A 171 34.10 -12.56 0.31
CA VAL A 171 32.64 -12.51 0.46
C VAL A 171 32.21 -11.19 1.06
N CYS A 172 31.02 -10.74 0.71
CA CYS A 172 30.38 -9.61 1.36
C CYS A 172 29.51 -10.11 2.51
N THR A 173 29.74 -9.60 3.72
CA THR A 173 29.06 -10.05 4.94
C THR A 173 28.49 -8.87 5.73
N PHE A 174 27.43 -9.13 6.49
CA PHE A 174 26.87 -8.19 7.47
C PHE A 174 27.75 -8.04 8.71
N ASN A 175 28.74 -8.92 8.87
CA ASN A 175 29.54 -9.00 10.08
C ASN A 175 30.98 -9.37 9.72
N PRO A 176 31.79 -8.36 9.31
CA PRO A 176 33.13 -8.61 8.89
C PRO A 176 34.06 -8.81 10.10
N GLY A 177 34.20 -10.06 10.56
CA GLY A 177 35.26 -10.57 11.43
C GLY A 177 35.78 -9.65 12.56
N HIS A 178 35.40 -9.99 13.80
CA HIS A 178 35.47 -9.23 15.07
C HIS A 178 34.15 -8.55 15.43
N VAL A 179 33.14 -9.36 15.76
CA VAL A 179 31.85 -8.92 16.31
C VAL A 179 32.05 -7.97 17.48
N LYS A 180 31.86 -6.67 17.24
CA LYS A 180 31.82 -5.70 18.33
C LYS A 180 30.47 -5.80 19.02
N LEU A 181 30.45 -5.59 20.33
CA LEU A 181 29.21 -5.55 21.10
C LEU A 181 28.17 -4.59 20.47
N GLY A 182 28.62 -3.45 19.93
CA GLY A 182 27.77 -2.48 19.25
C GLY A 182 27.07 -3.01 17.99
N GLU A 183 27.76 -3.82 17.17
CA GLU A 183 27.19 -4.42 15.95
C GLU A 183 26.13 -5.45 16.31
N VAL A 184 26.41 -6.29 17.32
CA VAL A 184 25.45 -7.28 17.83
C VAL A 184 24.21 -6.58 18.37
N ILE A 185 24.38 -5.55 19.22
CA ILE A 185 23.27 -4.77 19.76
C ILE A 185 22.45 -4.15 18.62
N TYR A 186 23.11 -3.55 17.63
CA TYR A 186 22.44 -2.94 16.49
C TYR A 186 21.56 -3.94 15.72
N TYR A 187 22.12 -5.07 15.28
CA TYR A 187 21.36 -6.08 14.55
C TYR A 187 20.24 -6.71 15.40
N ARG A 188 20.43 -6.83 16.72
CA ARG A 188 19.39 -7.28 17.65
C ARG A 188 18.24 -6.27 17.75
N ILE A 189 18.53 -4.98 17.86
CA ILE A 189 17.53 -3.92 17.89
C ILE A 189 16.74 -3.91 16.57
N LEU A 190 17.42 -4.01 15.42
CA LEU A 190 16.74 -4.08 14.12
C LEU A 190 15.79 -5.29 14.06
N PHE A 191 16.25 -6.46 14.48
CA PHE A 191 15.44 -7.67 14.46
C PHE A 191 14.19 -7.54 15.35
N ILE A 192 14.37 -7.13 16.60
CA ILE A 192 13.25 -6.92 17.55
C ILE A 192 12.29 -5.84 17.02
N GLY A 193 12.82 -4.74 16.47
CA GLY A 193 12.02 -3.67 15.88
C GLY A 193 11.16 -4.14 14.71
N ASN A 194 11.68 -5.01 13.84
CA ASN A 194 10.91 -5.60 12.75
C ASN A 194 9.79 -6.52 13.26
N ILE A 195 10.04 -7.32 14.29
CA ILE A 195 9.00 -8.16 14.91
C ILE A 195 7.90 -7.31 15.55
N LEU A 196 8.29 -6.26 16.28
CA LEU A 196 7.33 -5.32 16.87
C LEU A 196 6.49 -4.65 15.80
N LEU A 197 7.13 -4.16 14.72
CA LEU A 197 6.44 -3.51 13.62
C LEU A 197 5.43 -4.46 12.96
N LEU A 198 5.80 -5.71 12.70
CA LEU A 198 4.89 -6.72 12.17
C LEU A 198 3.69 -6.96 13.11
N GLY A 199 3.94 -7.02 14.43
CA GLY A 199 2.90 -7.15 15.45
C GLY A 199 1.91 -5.97 15.42
N VAL A 200 2.42 -4.74 15.38
CA VAL A 200 1.59 -3.52 15.31
C VAL A 200 0.81 -3.47 13.99
N MET A 201 1.45 -3.78 12.86
CA MET A 201 0.79 -3.87 11.55
C MET A 201 -0.40 -4.84 11.59
N THR A 202 -0.19 -6.01 12.16
CA THR A 202 -1.24 -7.03 12.31
C THR A 202 -2.38 -6.52 13.19
N ALA A 203 -2.07 -5.92 14.33
CA ALA A 203 -3.05 -5.36 15.24
C ALA A 203 -3.90 -4.24 14.60
N LEU A 204 -3.30 -3.38 13.77
CA LEU A 204 -4.01 -2.32 13.05
C LEU A 204 -4.93 -2.86 11.94
N TYR A 205 -4.54 -3.94 11.26
CA TYR A 205 -5.36 -4.51 10.18
C TYR A 205 -6.57 -5.31 10.65
N ILE A 206 -6.55 -5.91 11.85
CA ILE A 206 -7.68 -6.64 12.42
C ILE A 206 -8.98 -5.80 12.46
N PRO A 207 -9.01 -4.61 13.10
CA PRO A 207 -10.22 -3.79 13.15
C PRO A 207 -10.63 -3.29 11.75
N ILE A 208 -9.66 -2.90 10.91
CA ILE A 208 -9.92 -2.48 9.52
C ILE A 208 -10.65 -3.61 8.75
N GLY A 209 -10.16 -4.84 8.86
CA GLY A 209 -10.77 -6.01 8.23
C GLY A 209 -12.18 -6.29 8.74
N LYS A 210 -12.39 -6.21 10.06
CA LYS A 210 -13.72 -6.36 10.67
C LYS A 210 -14.71 -5.33 10.11
N VAL A 211 -14.34 -4.05 10.04
CA VAL A 211 -15.22 -2.99 9.50
C VAL A 211 -15.55 -3.24 8.04
N ILE A 212 -14.55 -3.58 7.20
CA ILE A 212 -14.76 -3.83 5.77
C ILE A 212 -15.72 -5.02 5.57
N PHE A 213 -15.56 -6.09 6.35
CA PHE A 213 -16.42 -7.27 6.24
C PHE A 213 -17.86 -6.98 6.68
N GLN A 214 -18.05 -6.21 7.76
CA GLN A 214 -19.38 -5.77 8.19
C GLN A 214 -20.08 -4.92 7.12
N ARG A 215 -19.36 -4.00 6.46
CA ARG A 215 -19.88 -3.20 5.35
C ARG A 215 -20.27 -4.06 4.15
N SER A 216 -19.46 -5.08 3.83
CA SER A 216 -19.76 -6.03 2.75
C SER A 216 -21.03 -6.85 3.03
N LYS A 217 -21.23 -7.31 4.28
CA LYS A 217 -22.46 -8.01 4.70
C LYS A 217 -23.69 -7.10 4.63
N GLY A 218 -23.59 -5.86 5.12
CA GLY A 218 -24.68 -4.88 5.04
C GLY A 218 -25.09 -4.57 3.60
N ALA A 219 -24.13 -4.41 2.68
CA ALA A 219 -24.41 -4.18 1.26
C ALA A 219 -25.14 -5.35 0.60
N LYS A 220 -24.79 -6.60 0.95
CA LYS A 220 -25.52 -7.79 0.47
C LYS A 220 -26.95 -7.85 1.02
N GLN A 221 -27.17 -7.41 2.26
CA GLN A 221 -28.49 -7.43 2.91
C GLN A 221 -29.43 -6.36 2.31
N SER A 222 -28.95 -5.13 2.08
CA SER A 222 -29.74 -4.06 1.44
C SER A 222 -30.14 -4.40 -0.01
N THR A 223 -29.33 -5.20 -0.72
CA THR A 223 -29.65 -5.64 -2.10
C THR A 223 -30.70 -6.75 -2.11
N SER A 224 -30.85 -7.53 -1.03
CA SER A 224 -31.86 -8.58 -0.93
C SER A 224 -33.23 -8.02 -0.51
N THR A 225 -33.27 -7.06 0.42
CA THR A 225 -34.53 -6.41 0.85
C THR A 225 -35.10 -5.47 -0.23
N ALA A 226 -34.27 -4.88 -1.09
CA ALA A 226 -34.73 -4.08 -2.23
C ALA A 226 -35.43 -4.90 -3.33
N LYS A 227 -35.28 -6.24 -3.35
CA LYS A 227 -36.02 -7.12 -4.26
C LYS A 227 -37.42 -7.50 -3.73
N GLU A 228 -37.71 -7.28 -2.45
CA GLU A 228 -39.02 -7.55 -1.84
C GLU A 228 -39.94 -6.32 -1.73
N ALA A 229 -39.40 -5.10 -1.90
CA ALA A 229 -40.20 -3.89 -1.95
C ALA A 229 -40.81 -3.67 -3.35
N LYS A 230 -41.80 -4.50 -3.71
CA LYS A 230 -42.75 -4.18 -4.79
C LYS A 230 -43.59 -2.97 -4.34
N PRO A 231 -43.87 -1.97 -5.20
CA PRO A 231 -44.75 -0.87 -4.82
C PRO A 231 -46.15 -1.43 -4.55
N GLN A 232 -46.66 -1.29 -3.32
CA GLN A 232 -48.10 -1.38 -3.08
C GLN A 232 -48.73 -0.09 -3.61
N ILE A 233 -49.39 -0.20 -4.76
CA ILE A 233 -50.43 0.75 -5.15
C ILE A 233 -51.63 0.40 -4.26
N THR A 234 -51.93 1.26 -3.30
CA THR A 234 -53.21 1.28 -2.61
C THR A 234 -54.20 2.00 -3.51
N GLU A 235 -55.07 1.25 -4.19
CA GLU A 235 -56.36 1.75 -4.64
C GLU A 235 -57.45 0.80 -4.14
N SER A 236 -58.34 1.40 -3.37
CA SER A 236 -59.64 0.88 -2.96
C SER A 236 -60.54 0.70 -4.18
N ASN A 237 -61.08 -0.51 -4.40
CA ASN A 237 -62.52 -0.79 -4.28
C ASN A 237 -62.96 -2.09 -4.98
N GLU A 238 -63.85 -2.77 -4.27
CA GLU A 238 -64.97 -3.62 -4.70
C GLU A 238 -64.79 -4.72 -5.76
N SER A 239 -65.23 -5.90 -5.33
CA SER A 239 -65.63 -7.06 -6.10
C SER A 239 -66.57 -6.71 -7.26
N GLY A 240 -66.25 -7.23 -8.45
CA GLY A 240 -67.14 -7.19 -9.61
C GLY A 240 -66.61 -7.82 -10.90
N GLN A 241 -65.95 -8.98 -10.80
CA GLN A 241 -65.91 -10.05 -11.83
C GLN A 241 -65.25 -9.79 -13.22
N SER A 242 -64.08 -10.44 -13.38
CA SER A 242 -63.56 -11.17 -14.55
C SER A 242 -63.17 -10.46 -15.86
N THR A 243 -61.86 -10.58 -16.11
CA THR A 243 -61.11 -10.86 -17.37
C THR A 243 -60.83 -9.74 -18.39
N ASP A 244 -59.51 -9.56 -18.56
CA ASP A 244 -58.74 -9.23 -19.77
C ASP A 244 -58.39 -7.77 -20.15
N SER A 245 -57.15 -7.42 -19.76
CA SER A 245 -56.10 -6.80 -20.60
C SER A 245 -56.17 -5.31 -20.97
N ILE A 246 -55.46 -4.48 -20.20
CA ILE A 246 -55.09 -3.09 -20.56
C ILE A 246 -53.81 -3.10 -21.42
N LYS A 247 -53.92 -2.60 -22.66
CA LYS A 247 -52.83 -2.06 -23.48
C LYS A 247 -52.90 -0.54 -23.42
N LEU A 248 -51.81 0.15 -23.09
CA LEU A 248 -51.48 1.54 -23.53
C LEU A 248 -50.20 1.98 -22.80
N SER A 249 -49.32 2.85 -23.28
CA SER A 249 -48.86 3.28 -24.61
C SER A 249 -47.61 4.10 -24.30
N ILE A 250 -46.55 3.89 -25.06
CA ILE A 250 -45.46 4.85 -25.17
C ILE A 250 -45.92 5.86 -26.21
N ASP A 251 -45.95 7.15 -25.90
CA ASP A 251 -45.59 8.11 -26.94
C ASP A 251 -44.90 9.37 -26.43
N LEU A 252 -43.98 9.78 -27.28
CA LEU A 252 -42.98 10.83 -27.25
C LEU A 252 -43.59 12.07 -27.88
N THR A 253 -43.51 13.27 -27.30
CA THR A 253 -43.23 14.49 -28.10
C THR A 253 -42.89 15.71 -27.23
N LYS A 254 -41.80 16.40 -27.65
CA LYS A 254 -41.61 17.86 -27.83
C LYS A 254 -42.10 18.83 -26.72
N ASP A 255 -41.30 19.80 -26.27
CA ASP A 255 -40.77 20.90 -27.08
C ASP A 255 -39.50 21.55 -26.51
N ILE A 256 -38.70 22.14 -27.41
CA ILE A 256 -37.49 22.92 -27.17
C ILE A 256 -37.79 24.42 -27.36
N GLY A 257 -37.40 25.22 -26.36
CA GLY A 257 -36.88 26.60 -26.48
C GLY A 257 -37.88 27.76 -26.35
N PRO A 258 -37.40 29.02 -26.13
CA PRO A 258 -36.04 29.50 -25.82
C PRO A 258 -35.93 30.46 -24.59
N LEU A 259 -34.69 30.87 -24.28
CA LEU A 259 -34.22 31.78 -23.20
C LEU A 259 -34.89 33.17 -23.13
N PRO A 260 -34.76 33.86 -21.97
CA PRO A 260 -34.10 35.19 -21.99
C PRO A 260 -33.14 35.52 -20.82
N THR A 261 -32.01 36.14 -21.20
CA THR A 261 -31.27 37.32 -20.66
C THR A 261 -31.34 37.78 -19.19
N GLU A 262 -30.16 37.81 -18.55
CA GLU A 262 -29.44 38.89 -17.84
C GLU A 262 -30.20 40.06 -17.16
N LYS A 263 -29.98 40.27 -15.83
CA LYS A 263 -29.52 41.54 -15.22
C LYS A 263 -29.25 41.46 -13.70
N ASN A 264 -28.19 42.17 -13.28
CA ASN A 264 -27.69 42.41 -11.91
C ASN A 264 -28.60 43.33 -11.06
N SER A 265 -28.61 43.15 -9.72
CA SER A 265 -28.48 44.22 -8.68
C SER A 265 -28.98 43.79 -7.28
N GLU A 266 -28.13 43.85 -6.26
CA GLU A 266 -28.48 44.09 -4.83
C GLU A 266 -28.78 45.60 -4.63
N PRO A 267 -29.50 46.11 -3.57
CA PRO A 267 -29.36 45.71 -2.14
C PRO A 267 -30.65 45.69 -1.25
N ASN A 268 -30.48 45.11 -0.06
CA ASN A 268 -31.30 45.04 1.19
C ASN A 268 -32.00 46.38 1.60
N PRO A 269 -33.18 46.43 2.30
CA PRO A 269 -33.28 46.19 3.77
C PRO A 269 -34.61 45.62 4.35
N LYS A 270 -34.46 44.82 5.43
CA LYS A 270 -35.24 44.78 6.70
C LYS A 270 -36.70 44.25 6.80
N ASN A 271 -36.82 43.31 7.75
CA ASN A 271 -37.83 43.14 8.83
C ASN A 271 -38.93 42.05 8.76
N ASN A 272 -38.85 41.21 9.81
CA ASN A 272 -39.90 40.62 10.65
C ASN A 272 -40.72 39.42 10.16
N ASP A 273 -40.34 38.27 10.73
CA ASP A 273 -41.14 37.44 11.64
C ASP A 273 -42.46 36.83 11.12
N SER A 274 -42.44 35.52 10.85
CA SER A 274 -43.47 34.53 11.24
C SER A 274 -43.21 33.16 10.57
N THR A 275 -42.59 32.24 11.32
CA THR A 275 -42.77 30.79 11.10
C THR A 275 -44.20 30.38 11.49
N PRO A 276 -44.81 29.28 10.99
CA PRO A 276 -44.17 27.96 10.95
C PRO A 276 -44.53 27.02 9.78
N GLY A 277 -43.58 26.14 9.45
CA GLY A 277 -43.93 24.72 9.33
C GLY A 277 -43.68 24.04 7.98
N LYS A 278 -42.85 23.00 8.06
CA LYS A 278 -42.97 21.74 7.29
C LYS A 278 -42.44 21.69 5.84
N GLN A 279 -41.16 22.01 5.56
CA GLN A 279 -40.52 21.39 4.38
C GLN A 279 -38.97 21.40 4.34
N LYS A 280 -38.24 21.28 5.46
CA LYS A 280 -36.75 21.22 5.41
C LYS A 280 -36.08 20.20 6.35
N ARG A 281 -36.82 19.22 6.88
CA ARG A 281 -36.26 18.20 7.79
C ARG A 281 -35.94 16.83 7.18
N ASN A 282 -36.28 16.59 5.90
CA ASN A 282 -36.19 15.23 5.33
C ASN A 282 -34.97 14.93 4.45
N ILE A 283 -34.01 15.85 4.28
CA ILE A 283 -32.76 15.53 3.55
C ILE A 283 -31.69 14.91 4.47
N TYR A 284 -31.78 15.11 5.79
CA TYR A 284 -30.82 14.53 6.74
C TYR A 284 -31.10 13.05 7.09
N TYR A 285 -32.28 12.52 6.74
CA TYR A 285 -32.67 11.15 7.12
C TYR A 285 -32.27 10.06 6.11
N ILE A 286 -31.72 10.40 4.93
CA ILE A 286 -31.19 9.41 3.97
C ILE A 286 -29.72 9.06 4.25
N ILE A 287 -29.11 9.66 5.28
CA ILE A 287 -27.78 9.30 5.81
C ILE A 287 -27.90 8.39 7.06
N GLY A 288 -29.06 7.77 7.25
CA GLY A 288 -29.42 6.92 8.40
C GLY A 288 -28.78 5.53 8.43
N PHE A 289 -27.55 5.38 7.96
CA PHE A 289 -26.77 4.14 8.15
C PHE A 289 -25.31 4.42 8.53
N GLU A 290 -25.02 5.55 9.20
CA GLU A 290 -23.86 5.63 10.09
C GLU A 290 -24.12 4.79 11.35
N LYS A 291 -24.08 3.47 11.22
CA LYS A 291 -23.70 2.66 12.38
C LYS A 291 -22.28 3.10 12.74
N LYS A 292 -22.15 3.80 13.86
CA LYS A 292 -20.88 4.09 14.54
C LYS A 292 -20.06 2.80 14.62
N VAL A 293 -19.17 2.57 13.65
CA VAL A 293 -18.19 1.49 13.76
C VAL A 293 -17.02 2.05 14.55
N VAL A 294 -17.22 2.16 15.86
CA VAL A 294 -16.10 2.35 16.77
C VAL A 294 -15.38 1.01 16.78
N CYS A 295 -14.15 0.98 16.28
CA CYS A 295 -13.27 -0.16 16.44
C CYS A 295 -12.90 -0.27 17.92
N LEU A 296 -13.73 -0.95 18.70
CA LEU A 296 -13.43 -1.46 20.04
C LEU A 296 -13.12 -2.96 19.93
#